data_AF-A0A927YCI3-F1
#
_entry.id   AF-A0A927YCI3-F1
#
_cell.length_a   1.000
_cell.length_b   1.000
_cell.length_c   1.000
_cell.angle_alpha   90.00
_cell.angle_beta   90.00
_cell.angle_gamma   90.00
#
_symmetry.space_group_name_H-M   'P 1'
#
loop_
_entity.id
_entity.type
_entity.pdbx_description
1 polymer ?
#
loop_
_entity_poly.entity_id
_entity_poly.type
_entity_poly.pdbx_seq_one_letter_code
_entity_poly.pdbx_strand_id
1 'polypeptide(L)'
;MIKIREIYTEQDSLRIRLCAGIERNGRQECLWFETDKNYAEYLSIHCADAFVVLLVSYALETGEEIVCEYPVTERLHYQIEQYLIPALCPPANRGKVHIQAPLYTGHIETSHAVGTVFWGQVEEVKNSEYPLSHLLVLGPDNTEVPGLKTVFLNMNIDEVLGRSVSGGFFIRTLAGVLALQKLFKVFVMPCLEETKEWFPQFREVMGCNLLLADCMTIDSLTFYLSGMGQKRPREKTSGIRIGRSYIEKRGKMSRLCTPVELDSHKSILWFETEEKYEQYFVTDRADAQVAGLLTMAMERGQDIISELPVSRRLLHQLNDYLIPALATHIPKRKYIQIQADCSDDKLSCEGAVGTGWTGGVDCSYTLMKHDNILHKSRRLTHLLVTSNGAIQAADSAQTLEKMVENAKLFGEKNGFAVIGVNSNLQSFEEVNYLAVEAFRLPAVAMVFQKLFGAFYNSSDYDFSQFTFDEGDSGYYQILPLAYYQTDCTVFYSSGGSVPRMQKLKELADYPLVHDTLHPCIYATRAHNCGRCGKCVRTVLGLYALGNLERFKEVFDTDDLYKNKEWYIRYAVAHKDMPHFREVLHYMKTYHIDEELIKRQEAMIRAVGKAIKRQSDKGMVGKDNG
;
A
#
# COMPACT_ATOMS: atom_id res chain seq x y z
N MET A 1 21.08 -1.16 -21.88
CA MET A 1 19.66 -1.27 -22.27
C MET A 1 19.44 -2.71 -22.71
N ILE A 2 18.35 -3.29 -22.24
CA ILE A 2 17.93 -4.65 -22.54
C ILE A 2 16.69 -4.55 -23.41
N LYS A 3 16.72 -5.14 -24.61
CA LYS A 3 15.55 -5.15 -25.50
C LYS A 3 14.93 -6.54 -25.56
N ILE A 4 13.62 -6.61 -25.31
CA ILE A 4 12.78 -7.79 -25.53
C ILE A 4 12.10 -7.63 -26.89
N ARG A 5 12.47 -8.47 -27.86
CA ARG A 5 12.02 -8.47 -29.26
C ARG A 5 10.84 -9.43 -29.43
N GLU A 6 10.95 -10.46 -30.27
CA GLU A 6 9.89 -11.46 -30.47
C GLU A 6 9.58 -12.29 -29.22
N ILE A 7 8.30 -12.57 -28.99
CA ILE A 7 7.80 -13.61 -28.07
C ILE A 7 7.08 -14.68 -28.88
N TYR A 8 7.45 -15.93 -28.67
CA TYR A 8 6.95 -17.07 -29.43
C TYR A 8 7.09 -18.38 -28.62
N THR A 9 6.59 -19.49 -29.17
CA THR A 9 6.73 -20.80 -28.54
C THR A 9 7.53 -21.77 -29.41
N GLU A 10 8.41 -22.54 -28.78
CA GLU A 10 9.10 -23.68 -29.39
C GLU A 10 8.66 -24.96 -28.67
N GLN A 11 8.54 -26.08 -29.38
CA GLN A 11 8.10 -27.33 -28.76
C GLN A 11 8.78 -28.55 -29.36
N ASP A 12 8.92 -29.60 -28.55
CA ASP A 12 9.30 -30.93 -28.99
C ASP A 12 8.19 -31.97 -28.68
N SER A 13 8.55 -33.25 -28.55
CA SER A 13 7.59 -34.32 -28.25
C SER A 13 7.01 -34.25 -26.84
N LEU A 14 7.73 -33.70 -25.86
CA LEU A 14 7.35 -33.72 -24.44
C LEU A 14 7.28 -32.33 -23.80
N ARG A 15 8.09 -31.37 -24.28
CA ARG A 15 8.26 -30.05 -23.68
C ARG A 15 7.79 -28.94 -24.62
N ILE A 16 7.42 -27.81 -24.02
CA ILE A 16 7.13 -26.56 -24.71
C ILE A 16 7.83 -25.41 -23.99
N ARG A 17 8.35 -24.47 -24.77
CA ARG A 17 9.03 -23.26 -24.31
C ARG A 17 8.24 -22.02 -24.69
N LEU A 18 8.11 -21.08 -23.77
CA LEU A 18 7.81 -19.68 -24.05
C LEU A 18 9.13 -18.93 -24.19
N CYS A 19 9.45 -18.46 -25.38
CA CYS A 19 10.73 -17.85 -25.74
C CYS A 19 10.59 -16.35 -25.97
N ALA A 20 11.65 -15.59 -25.64
CA ALA A 20 11.83 -14.20 -26.01
C ALA A 20 13.24 -13.93 -26.56
N GLY A 21 13.31 -13.20 -27.67
CA GLY A 21 14.57 -12.66 -28.20
C GLY A 21 15.07 -11.50 -27.32
N ILE A 22 16.25 -11.65 -26.73
CA ILE A 22 16.90 -10.65 -25.88
C ILE A 22 18.10 -10.04 -26.61
N GLU A 23 18.07 -8.73 -26.85
CA GLU A 23 19.21 -7.99 -27.39
C GLU A 23 19.86 -7.12 -26.30
N ARG A 24 21.15 -7.36 -26.03
CA ARG A 24 21.93 -6.60 -25.05
C ARG A 24 23.39 -6.50 -25.52
N ASN A 25 23.97 -5.31 -25.50
CA ASN A 25 25.37 -5.06 -25.87
C ASN A 25 25.77 -5.65 -27.26
N GLY A 26 24.86 -5.60 -28.23
CA GLY A 26 25.06 -6.15 -29.58
C GLY A 26 25.01 -7.68 -29.67
N ARG A 27 24.72 -8.38 -28.57
CA ARG A 27 24.45 -9.83 -28.55
C ARG A 27 22.95 -10.07 -28.62
N GLN A 28 22.57 -11.13 -29.32
CA GLN A 28 21.21 -11.66 -29.35
C GLN A 28 21.21 -13.03 -28.69
N GLU A 29 20.36 -13.20 -27.68
CA GLU A 29 20.24 -14.41 -26.88
C GLU A 29 18.75 -14.77 -26.78
N CYS A 30 18.43 -16.05 -26.57
CA CYS A 30 17.06 -16.50 -26.36
C CYS A 30 16.83 -16.78 -24.88
N LEU A 31 15.93 -16.03 -24.25
CA LEU A 31 15.45 -16.28 -22.90
C LEU A 31 14.17 -17.09 -22.98
N TRP A 32 14.07 -18.17 -22.20
CA TRP A 32 12.91 -19.05 -22.26
C TRP A 32 12.44 -19.55 -20.89
N PHE A 33 11.15 -19.90 -20.84
CA PHE A 33 10.52 -20.70 -19.79
C PHE A 33 10.04 -22.02 -20.40
N GLU A 34 10.44 -23.16 -19.86
CA GLU A 34 10.10 -24.49 -20.37
C GLU A 34 9.19 -25.24 -19.40
N THR A 35 8.12 -25.86 -19.91
CA THR A 35 7.22 -26.71 -19.14
C THR A 35 6.76 -27.93 -19.95
N ASP A 36 5.96 -28.80 -19.35
CA ASP A 36 5.32 -29.92 -20.03
C ASP A 36 4.30 -29.44 -21.06
N LYS A 37 4.26 -30.13 -22.20
CA LYS A 37 3.37 -29.79 -23.32
C LYS A 37 1.87 -29.72 -22.95
N ASN A 38 1.47 -30.44 -21.90
CA ASN A 38 0.10 -30.40 -21.36
C ASN A 38 -0.29 -29.03 -20.82
N TYR A 39 0.68 -28.14 -20.53
CA TYR A 39 0.44 -26.77 -20.07
C TYR A 39 0.60 -25.71 -21.17
N ALA A 40 0.75 -26.13 -22.43
CA ALA A 40 0.97 -25.22 -23.57
C ALA A 40 -0.08 -24.11 -23.69
N GLU A 41 -1.36 -24.42 -23.46
CA GLU A 41 -2.46 -23.46 -23.56
C GLU A 41 -2.38 -22.34 -22.50
N TYR A 42 -1.67 -22.59 -21.39
CA TYR A 42 -1.55 -21.63 -20.29
C TYR A 42 -0.38 -20.65 -20.46
N LEU A 43 0.51 -20.89 -21.43
CA LEU A 43 1.63 -19.99 -21.70
C LEU A 43 1.14 -18.64 -22.23
N SER A 44 1.73 -17.56 -21.72
CA SER A 44 1.40 -16.20 -22.14
C SER A 44 2.28 -15.70 -23.27
N ILE A 45 1.82 -15.90 -24.50
CA ILE A 45 2.52 -15.43 -25.71
C ILE A 45 2.19 -13.97 -26.09
N HIS A 46 1.17 -13.38 -25.46
CA HIS A 46 0.64 -12.07 -25.86
C HIS A 46 1.23 -10.90 -25.08
N CYS A 47 1.90 -11.16 -23.95
CA CYS A 47 2.54 -10.11 -23.16
C CYS A 47 3.92 -10.53 -22.67
N ALA A 48 4.75 -9.53 -22.39
CA ALA A 48 6.12 -9.70 -21.94
C ALA A 48 6.26 -9.81 -20.41
N ASP A 49 5.15 -9.94 -19.67
CA ASP A 49 5.08 -9.86 -18.21
C ASP A 49 6.14 -10.72 -17.51
N ALA A 50 6.22 -12.01 -17.87
CA ALA A 50 7.18 -12.95 -17.31
C ALA A 50 8.64 -12.53 -17.54
N PHE A 51 8.96 -12.08 -18.76
CA PHE A 51 10.31 -11.67 -19.14
C PHE A 51 10.71 -10.36 -18.47
N VAL A 52 9.79 -9.40 -18.39
CA VAL A 52 10.02 -8.13 -17.69
C VAL A 52 10.29 -8.37 -16.22
N VAL A 53 9.48 -9.19 -15.55
CA VAL A 53 9.68 -9.51 -14.12
C VAL A 53 10.99 -10.26 -13.88
N LEU A 54 11.40 -11.12 -14.81
CA LEU A 54 12.66 -11.84 -14.68
C LEU A 54 13.89 -10.93 -14.87
N LEU A 55 13.77 -9.88 -15.70
CA LEU A 55 14.85 -8.96 -16.05
C LEU A 55 14.89 -7.69 -15.19
N VAL A 56 13.79 -7.31 -14.52
CA VAL A 56 13.72 -6.06 -13.73
C VAL A 56 14.74 -6.07 -12.61
N SER A 57 14.97 -7.23 -12.00
CA SER A 57 15.97 -7.41 -10.94
C SER A 57 17.37 -7.01 -11.42
N TYR A 58 17.76 -7.55 -12.57
CA TYR A 58 19.04 -7.26 -13.20
C TYR A 58 19.14 -5.78 -13.62
N ALA A 59 18.08 -5.23 -14.21
CA ALA A 59 18.00 -3.84 -14.63
C ALA A 59 18.20 -2.86 -13.46
N LEU A 60 17.59 -3.13 -12.30
CA LEU A 60 17.75 -2.31 -11.09
C LEU A 60 19.22 -2.22 -10.65
N GLU A 61 19.98 -3.30 -10.78
CA GLU A 61 21.39 -3.36 -10.39
C GLU A 61 22.33 -2.72 -11.39
N THR A 62 22.11 -2.96 -12.69
CA THR A 62 22.99 -2.46 -13.74
C THR A 62 22.64 -1.05 -14.19
N GLY A 63 21.48 -0.53 -13.77
CA GLY A 63 20.99 0.77 -14.19
C GLY A 63 20.57 0.78 -15.66
N GLU A 64 20.17 -0.38 -16.18
CA GLU A 64 19.76 -0.53 -17.58
C GLU A 64 18.25 -0.37 -17.74
N GLU A 65 17.88 0.36 -18.79
CA GLU A 65 16.49 0.43 -19.26
C GLU A 65 16.06 -0.89 -19.93
N ILE A 66 14.80 -1.28 -19.73
CA ILE A 66 14.14 -2.39 -20.41
C ILE A 66 13.22 -1.81 -21.49
N VAL A 67 13.37 -2.27 -22.73
CA VAL A 67 12.50 -1.89 -23.86
C VAL A 67 11.85 -3.14 -24.43
N CYS A 68 10.52 -3.17 -24.48
CA CYS A 68 9.74 -4.29 -24.98
C CYS A 68 9.02 -3.90 -26.26
N GLU A 69 9.15 -4.74 -27.30
CA GLU A 69 8.32 -4.63 -28.51
C GLU A 69 6.93 -5.24 -28.33
N TYR A 70 6.80 -6.12 -27.33
CA TYR A 70 5.55 -6.76 -26.94
C TYR A 70 4.93 -6.04 -25.76
N PRO A 71 3.59 -6.07 -25.63
CA PRO A 71 2.94 -5.31 -24.59
C PRO A 71 3.18 -5.92 -23.20
N VAL A 72 3.13 -5.09 -22.17
CA VAL A 72 3.13 -5.49 -20.76
C VAL A 72 1.77 -5.15 -20.18
N THR A 73 1.21 -6.02 -19.34
CA THR A 73 -0.10 -5.77 -18.71
C THR A 73 -0.07 -4.44 -17.95
N GLU A 74 -1.10 -3.60 -18.16
CA GLU A 74 -1.11 -2.22 -17.68
C GLU A 74 -0.85 -2.13 -16.17
N ARG A 75 -1.48 -3.00 -15.38
CA ARG A 75 -1.30 -3.04 -13.92
C ARG A 75 0.13 -3.41 -13.51
N LEU A 76 0.74 -4.40 -14.15
CA LEU A 76 2.11 -4.81 -13.87
C LEU A 76 3.08 -3.66 -14.17
N HIS A 77 2.98 -3.08 -15.37
CA HIS A 77 3.81 -1.95 -15.78
C HIS A 77 3.63 -0.76 -14.83
N TYR A 78 2.40 -0.43 -14.47
CA TYR A 78 2.10 0.65 -13.54
C TYR A 78 2.78 0.43 -12.20
N GLN A 79 2.64 -0.77 -11.63
CA GLN A 79 3.17 -1.03 -10.29
C GLN A 79 4.70 -1.05 -10.28
N ILE A 80 5.33 -1.60 -11.33
CA ILE A 80 6.78 -1.60 -11.43
C ILE A 80 7.33 -0.16 -11.53
N GLU A 81 6.77 0.67 -12.40
CA GLU A 81 7.24 2.05 -12.60
C GLU A 81 6.96 2.96 -11.40
N GLN A 82 5.79 2.83 -10.76
CA GLN A 82 5.39 3.76 -9.69
C GLN A 82 5.83 3.33 -8.28
N TYR A 83 5.97 2.01 -8.05
CA TYR A 83 6.27 1.48 -6.71
C TYR A 83 7.59 0.72 -6.66
N LEU A 84 7.79 -0.29 -7.52
CA LEU A 84 8.96 -1.17 -7.42
C LEU A 84 10.27 -0.42 -7.72
N ILE A 85 10.39 0.20 -8.90
CA ILE A 85 11.62 0.89 -9.31
C ILE A 85 11.95 2.00 -8.32
N PRO A 86 11.04 2.92 -7.93
CA PRO A 86 11.42 3.99 -7.02
C PRO A 86 11.82 3.50 -5.61
N ALA A 87 11.21 2.40 -5.13
CA ALA A 87 11.52 1.83 -3.82
C ALA A 87 12.83 1.04 -3.78
N LEU A 88 13.15 0.31 -4.86
CA LEU A 88 14.21 -0.67 -4.89
C LEU A 88 15.46 -0.20 -5.67
N CYS A 89 15.32 0.80 -6.54
CA CYS A 89 16.43 1.25 -7.37
C CYS A 89 17.52 1.95 -6.52
N PRO A 90 18.78 1.46 -6.58
CA PRO A 90 19.90 2.08 -5.90
C PRO A 90 20.08 3.55 -6.29
N PRO A 91 20.52 4.44 -5.38
CA PRO A 91 20.68 5.86 -5.69
C PRO A 91 21.50 6.17 -6.96
N ALA A 92 22.52 5.36 -7.28
CA ALA A 92 23.36 5.52 -8.46
C ALA A 92 22.64 5.25 -9.81
N ASN A 93 21.52 4.52 -9.76
CA ASN A 93 20.76 4.06 -10.91
C ASN A 93 19.40 4.74 -11.04
N ARG A 94 18.99 5.53 -10.05
CA ARG A 94 17.70 6.26 -10.07
C ARG A 94 17.59 7.15 -11.31
N GLY A 95 16.44 7.06 -11.99
CA GLY A 95 16.15 7.81 -13.22
C GLY A 95 16.80 7.23 -14.49
N LYS A 96 17.51 6.09 -14.41
CA LYS A 96 18.02 5.37 -15.58
C LYS A 96 17.19 4.13 -15.93
N VAL A 97 16.62 3.50 -14.90
CA VAL A 97 15.84 2.26 -15.04
C VAL A 97 14.39 2.62 -15.29
N HIS A 98 13.90 2.27 -16.46
CA HIS A 98 12.51 2.37 -16.88
C HIS A 98 12.15 1.17 -17.74
N ILE A 99 10.86 0.90 -17.83
CA ILE A 99 10.26 -0.05 -18.76
C ILE A 99 9.54 0.76 -19.83
N GLN A 100 9.99 0.63 -21.06
CA GLN A 100 9.30 1.12 -22.23
C GLN A 100 8.59 -0.04 -22.91
N ALA A 101 7.27 -0.09 -22.84
CA ALA A 101 6.49 -1.12 -23.51
C ALA A 101 5.13 -0.58 -23.96
N PRO A 102 4.53 -1.12 -25.03
CA PRO A 102 3.10 -1.01 -25.25
C PRO A 102 2.33 -1.57 -24.04
N LEU A 103 1.14 -1.06 -23.76
CA LEU A 103 0.33 -1.51 -22.62
C LEU A 103 -0.75 -2.50 -23.10
N TYR A 104 -0.85 -3.64 -22.43
CA TYR A 104 -1.96 -4.58 -22.61
C TYR A 104 -3.06 -4.27 -21.59
N THR A 105 -4.24 -3.86 -22.08
CA THR A 105 -5.42 -3.55 -21.27
C THR A 105 -6.55 -4.57 -21.47
N GLY A 106 -6.27 -5.66 -22.18
CA GLY A 106 -7.25 -6.73 -22.40
C GLY A 106 -7.44 -7.60 -21.15
N HIS A 107 -8.51 -8.39 -21.14
CA HIS A 107 -8.71 -9.38 -20.09
C HIS A 107 -7.91 -10.65 -20.39
N ILE A 108 -7.28 -11.24 -19.37
CA ILE A 108 -6.64 -12.55 -19.44
C ILE A 108 -7.56 -13.53 -18.71
N GLU A 109 -8.16 -14.44 -19.45
CA GLU A 109 -8.94 -15.52 -18.84
C GLU A 109 -8.01 -16.52 -18.16
N THR A 110 -8.41 -16.99 -16.97
CA THR A 110 -7.63 -17.95 -16.18
C THR A 110 -8.45 -19.19 -15.90
N SER A 111 -7.81 -20.34 -15.72
CA SER A 111 -8.47 -21.59 -15.31
C SER A 111 -8.89 -21.62 -13.82
N HIS A 112 -8.84 -20.49 -13.12
CA HIS A 112 -9.15 -20.35 -11.70
C HIS A 112 -8.30 -21.22 -10.76
N ALA A 113 -7.15 -21.73 -11.21
CA ALA A 113 -6.31 -22.56 -10.36
C ALA A 113 -5.71 -21.74 -9.22
N VAL A 114 -5.60 -22.39 -8.07
CA VAL A 114 -4.80 -21.91 -6.94
C VAL A 114 -3.52 -22.72 -6.88
N GLY A 115 -2.40 -22.02 -7.02
CA GLY A 115 -1.06 -22.60 -7.00
C GLY A 115 -0.28 -22.24 -5.74
N THR A 116 0.73 -23.05 -5.45
CA THR A 116 1.84 -22.70 -4.57
C THR A 116 3.14 -23.19 -5.21
N VAL A 117 4.28 -22.73 -4.71
CA VAL A 117 5.60 -23.25 -5.10
C VAL A 117 6.08 -24.32 -4.11
N PHE A 118 6.91 -25.26 -4.54
CA PHE A 118 7.59 -26.21 -3.65
C PHE A 118 8.91 -25.61 -3.11
N TRP A 119 9.16 -25.76 -1.80
CA TRP A 119 10.38 -25.27 -1.13
C TRP A 119 11.06 -26.31 -0.23
N GLY A 120 10.85 -27.60 -0.48
CA GLY A 120 11.54 -28.67 0.26
C GLY A 120 10.80 -29.25 1.47
N GLN A 121 9.77 -28.59 2.01
CA GLN A 121 8.96 -29.11 3.13
C GLN A 121 7.48 -29.28 2.75
N VAL A 122 7.09 -30.52 2.45
CA VAL A 122 5.71 -30.90 2.05
C VAL A 122 4.65 -30.57 3.11
N GLU A 123 5.03 -30.52 4.39
CA GLU A 123 4.11 -30.26 5.51
C GLU A 123 3.53 -28.84 5.49
N GLU A 124 4.29 -27.85 5.04
CA GLU A 124 3.81 -26.46 4.96
C GLU A 124 2.85 -26.26 3.77
N VAL A 125 3.06 -27.00 2.67
CA VAL A 125 2.13 -27.06 1.53
C VAL A 125 0.79 -27.69 1.94
N LYS A 126 0.82 -28.72 2.81
CA LYS A 126 -0.38 -29.40 3.31
C LYS A 126 -1.19 -28.59 4.32
N ASN A 127 -0.58 -27.59 4.97
CA ASN A 127 -1.23 -26.72 5.94
C ASN A 127 -1.85 -25.44 5.33
N SER A 128 -1.82 -25.31 3.99
CA SER A 128 -2.51 -24.23 3.29
C SER A 128 -4.03 -24.40 3.41
N GLU A 129 -4.74 -23.38 3.87
CA GLU A 129 -6.22 -23.38 3.91
C GLU A 129 -6.88 -23.14 2.55
N TYR A 130 -6.06 -22.94 1.51
CA TYR A 130 -6.56 -22.99 0.16
C TYR A 130 -6.83 -24.42 -0.26
N PRO A 131 -7.86 -24.65 -1.08
CA PRO A 131 -7.92 -25.84 -1.91
C PRO A 131 -6.84 -25.71 -3.00
N LEU A 132 -5.57 -25.81 -2.59
CA LEU A 132 -4.45 -25.85 -3.51
C LEU A 132 -4.74 -26.92 -4.54
N SER A 133 -4.55 -26.56 -5.80
CA SER A 133 -4.83 -27.44 -6.92
C SER A 133 -3.55 -27.83 -7.66
N HIS A 134 -2.52 -26.98 -7.56
CA HIS A 134 -1.28 -27.12 -8.32
C HIS A 134 -0.06 -26.78 -7.46
N LEU A 135 1.04 -27.47 -7.75
CA LEU A 135 2.36 -27.25 -7.18
C LEU A 135 3.32 -26.87 -8.31
N LEU A 136 3.86 -25.66 -8.27
CA LEU A 136 4.93 -25.23 -9.18
C LEU A 136 6.27 -25.70 -8.62
N VAL A 137 7.02 -26.46 -9.42
CA VAL A 137 8.36 -26.91 -9.09
C VAL A 137 9.33 -26.28 -10.09
N LEU A 138 10.27 -25.49 -9.56
CA LEU A 138 11.28 -24.82 -10.37
C LEU A 138 12.55 -25.67 -10.46
N GLY A 139 13.00 -25.95 -11.69
CA GLY A 139 14.22 -26.71 -11.94
C GLY A 139 14.01 -28.23 -12.03
N PRO A 140 15.09 -29.04 -11.99
CA PRO A 140 15.05 -30.48 -12.29
C PRO A 140 14.52 -31.34 -11.13
N ASP A 141 14.01 -30.72 -10.06
CA ASP A 141 13.38 -31.44 -8.95
C ASP A 141 12.08 -32.07 -9.45
N ASN A 142 11.91 -33.37 -9.23
CA ASN A 142 10.73 -34.14 -9.64
C ASN A 142 9.77 -34.38 -8.45
N THR A 143 9.74 -33.46 -7.48
CA THR A 143 8.87 -33.59 -6.31
C THR A 143 7.39 -33.55 -6.69
N GLU A 144 6.64 -34.55 -6.23
CA GLU A 144 5.19 -34.61 -6.33
C GLU A 144 4.56 -34.60 -4.93
N VAL A 145 3.45 -33.86 -4.80
CA VAL A 145 2.66 -33.82 -3.56
C VAL A 145 1.28 -34.43 -3.83
N PRO A 146 0.90 -35.52 -3.14
CA PRO A 146 -0.40 -36.15 -3.34
C PRO A 146 -1.56 -35.17 -3.17
N GLY A 147 -2.48 -35.16 -4.14
CA GLY A 147 -3.63 -34.26 -4.17
C GLY A 147 -3.41 -32.96 -4.94
N LEU A 148 -2.18 -32.65 -5.36
CA LEU A 148 -1.85 -31.49 -6.19
C LEU A 148 -1.36 -31.91 -7.58
N LYS A 149 -1.70 -31.13 -8.60
CA LYS A 149 -1.12 -31.27 -9.94
C LYS A 149 0.24 -30.57 -9.98
N THR A 150 1.31 -31.34 -10.21
CA THR A 150 2.64 -30.75 -10.33
C THR A 150 2.83 -30.11 -11.70
N VAL A 151 3.39 -28.90 -11.70
CA VAL A 151 3.79 -28.14 -12.89
C VAL A 151 5.30 -27.94 -12.79
N PHE A 152 6.06 -28.58 -13.67
CA PHE A 152 7.49 -28.35 -13.76
C PHE A 152 7.75 -27.14 -14.65
N LEU A 153 8.61 -26.24 -14.17
CA LEU A 153 9.01 -25.06 -14.93
C LEU A 153 10.53 -24.86 -14.83
N ASN A 154 11.17 -24.71 -15.99
CA ASN A 154 12.60 -24.41 -16.09
C ASN A 154 12.84 -23.10 -16.84
N MET A 155 13.99 -22.48 -16.67
CA MET A 155 14.37 -21.23 -17.36
C MET A 155 15.89 -21.07 -17.44
N ASN A 156 16.39 -20.36 -18.46
CA ASN A 156 17.83 -20.23 -18.74
C ASN A 156 18.42 -18.84 -18.46
N ILE A 157 17.79 -18.03 -17.60
CA ILE A 157 18.17 -16.63 -17.40
C ILE A 157 19.65 -16.43 -17.02
N ASP A 158 20.25 -17.36 -16.27
CA ASP A 158 21.64 -17.22 -15.84
C ASP A 158 22.63 -17.38 -17.00
N GLU A 159 22.29 -18.22 -17.98
CA GLU A 159 23.06 -18.38 -19.21
C GLU A 159 22.98 -17.10 -20.03
N VAL A 160 21.78 -16.54 -20.20
CA VAL A 160 21.52 -15.29 -20.95
C VAL A 160 22.21 -14.09 -20.29
N LEU A 161 22.22 -14.00 -18.97
CA LEU A 161 22.86 -12.88 -18.27
C LEU A 161 24.36 -13.08 -18.06
N GLY A 162 24.85 -14.31 -18.15
CA GLY A 162 26.21 -14.72 -17.82
C GLY A 162 26.50 -14.70 -16.30
N ARG A 163 25.46 -14.60 -15.47
CA ARG A 163 25.53 -14.58 -14.00
C ARG A 163 24.16 -14.89 -13.41
N SER A 164 24.14 -15.30 -12.14
CA SER A 164 22.90 -15.48 -11.40
C SER A 164 22.09 -14.19 -11.28
N VAL A 165 20.77 -14.29 -11.48
CA VAL A 165 19.82 -13.22 -11.19
C VAL A 165 19.70 -12.99 -9.69
N SER A 166 19.80 -11.74 -9.25
CA SER A 166 19.55 -11.35 -7.86
C SER A 166 18.07 -11.38 -7.51
N GLY A 167 17.77 -11.62 -6.24
CA GLY A 167 16.41 -12.00 -5.81
C GLY A 167 16.10 -13.49 -5.98
N GLY A 168 17.09 -14.27 -6.43
CA GLY A 168 17.16 -15.71 -6.23
C GLY A 168 15.95 -16.48 -6.76
N PHE A 169 15.36 -17.27 -5.86
CA PHE A 169 14.22 -18.12 -6.14
C PHE A 169 12.91 -17.33 -6.21
N PHE A 170 12.78 -16.27 -5.40
CA PHE A 170 11.56 -15.46 -5.33
C PHE A 170 11.18 -14.83 -6.67
N ILE A 171 12.12 -14.11 -7.33
CA ILE A 171 11.86 -13.47 -8.64
C ILE A 171 11.59 -14.51 -9.73
N ARG A 172 12.31 -15.64 -9.72
CA ARG A 172 12.08 -16.73 -10.68
C ARG A 172 10.69 -17.33 -10.53
N THR A 173 10.23 -17.47 -9.29
CA THR A 173 8.86 -17.94 -9.01
C THR A 173 7.84 -16.97 -9.57
N LEU A 174 7.95 -15.68 -9.26
CA LEU A 174 7.04 -14.65 -9.78
C LEU A 174 6.99 -14.64 -11.31
N ALA A 175 8.16 -14.60 -11.96
CA ALA A 175 8.27 -14.63 -13.41
C ALA A 175 7.71 -15.93 -14.01
N GLY A 176 7.98 -17.07 -13.38
CA GLY A 176 7.51 -18.36 -13.84
C GLY A 176 5.99 -18.54 -13.74
N VAL A 177 5.38 -18.02 -12.67
CA VAL A 177 3.92 -17.99 -12.53
C VAL A 177 3.32 -17.06 -13.60
N LEU A 178 3.95 -15.92 -13.89
CA LEU A 178 3.51 -15.02 -14.96
C LEU A 178 3.65 -15.65 -16.36
N ALA A 179 4.66 -16.51 -16.58
CA ALA A 179 4.77 -17.27 -17.82
C ALA A 179 3.56 -18.19 -18.03
N LEU A 180 2.97 -18.67 -16.93
CA LEU A 180 1.78 -19.51 -16.84
C LEU A 180 0.55 -18.74 -16.34
N GLN A 181 0.46 -17.42 -16.52
CA GLN A 181 -0.57 -16.59 -15.87
C GLN A 181 -2.03 -16.94 -16.24
N LYS A 182 -2.26 -17.70 -17.31
CA LYS A 182 -3.59 -18.23 -17.65
C LYS A 182 -3.98 -19.44 -16.79
N LEU A 183 -3.03 -20.10 -16.13
CA LEU A 183 -3.30 -21.24 -15.25
C LEU A 183 -3.86 -20.73 -13.92
N PHE A 184 -3.16 -19.78 -13.30
CA PHE A 184 -3.40 -19.37 -11.93
C PHE A 184 -4.28 -18.11 -11.82
N LYS A 185 -5.28 -18.15 -10.93
CA LYS A 185 -5.96 -16.94 -10.44
C LYS A 185 -5.33 -16.44 -9.14
N VAL A 186 -4.84 -17.37 -8.32
CA VAL A 186 -4.16 -17.08 -7.06
C VAL A 186 -2.89 -17.92 -6.99
N PHE A 187 -1.80 -17.29 -6.56
CA PHE A 187 -0.56 -17.98 -6.26
C PHE A 187 -0.06 -17.62 -4.86
N VAL A 188 0.12 -18.64 -4.02
CA VAL A 188 0.59 -18.48 -2.64
C VAL A 188 2.10 -18.70 -2.60
N MET A 189 2.84 -17.76 -2.03
CA MET A 189 4.29 -17.76 -1.94
C MET A 189 4.74 -17.75 -0.48
N PRO A 190 5.79 -18.50 -0.10
CA PRO A 190 6.40 -18.35 1.21
C PRO A 190 7.06 -16.97 1.36
N CYS A 191 7.06 -16.45 2.59
CA CYS A 191 7.89 -15.30 2.93
C CYS A 191 9.36 -15.76 2.99
N LEU A 192 10.22 -15.24 2.11
CA LEU A 192 11.60 -15.70 1.99
C LEU A 192 12.61 -14.68 2.54
N GLU A 193 13.49 -15.13 3.43
CA GLU A 193 14.55 -14.32 4.04
C GLU A 193 15.58 -13.82 3.02
N GLU A 194 15.81 -14.57 1.93
CA GLU A 194 16.78 -14.22 0.87
C GLU A 194 16.50 -12.85 0.23
N THR A 195 15.25 -12.39 0.24
CA THR A 195 14.89 -11.06 -0.30
C THR A 195 15.54 -9.92 0.48
N LYS A 196 15.90 -10.13 1.75
CA LYS A 196 16.59 -9.13 2.58
C LYS A 196 18.05 -8.94 2.18
N GLU A 197 18.70 -9.99 1.67
CA GLU A 197 20.07 -9.89 1.15
C GLU A 197 20.12 -8.94 -0.05
N TRP A 198 19.04 -8.93 -0.83
CA TRP A 198 18.94 -8.09 -2.02
C TRP A 198 18.51 -6.65 -1.72
N PHE A 199 17.65 -6.46 -0.72
CA PHE A 199 17.16 -5.13 -0.31
C PHE A 199 17.37 -4.84 1.17
N PRO A 200 18.65 -4.65 1.59
CA PRO A 200 19.00 -4.45 2.99
C PRO A 200 18.44 -3.15 3.59
N GLN A 201 17.88 -2.25 2.78
CA GLN A 201 17.23 -1.03 3.25
C GLN A 201 15.89 -1.28 3.96
N PHE A 202 15.27 -2.45 3.77
CA PHE A 202 14.04 -2.82 4.46
C PHE A 202 14.34 -3.27 5.90
N ARG A 203 13.59 -2.75 6.87
CA ARG A 203 13.69 -3.17 8.27
C ARG A 203 13.30 -4.64 8.45
N GLU A 204 12.17 -5.00 7.86
CA GLU A 204 11.58 -6.33 7.93
C GLU A 204 11.47 -6.97 6.54
N VAL A 205 11.77 -8.26 6.46
CA VAL A 205 11.76 -8.99 5.19
C VAL A 205 10.36 -9.09 4.57
N MET A 206 9.34 -9.11 5.43
CA MET A 206 7.95 -9.18 4.97
C MET A 206 7.53 -7.93 4.19
N GLY A 207 7.99 -6.73 4.59
CA GLY A 207 7.69 -5.51 3.85
C GLY A 207 8.19 -5.57 2.40
N CYS A 208 9.37 -6.16 2.19
CA CYS A 208 9.94 -6.35 0.86
C CYS A 208 9.18 -7.42 0.05
N ASN A 209 8.92 -8.58 0.65
CA ASN A 209 8.15 -9.64 -0.01
C ASN A 209 6.74 -9.17 -0.41
N LEU A 210 6.06 -8.38 0.45
CA LEU A 210 4.74 -7.81 0.16
C LEU A 210 4.79 -6.85 -1.01
N LEU A 211 5.78 -5.95 -1.03
CA LEU A 211 5.98 -5.02 -2.14
C LEU A 211 6.17 -5.77 -3.46
N LEU A 212 7.03 -6.80 -3.47
CA LEU A 212 7.26 -7.62 -4.66
C LEU A 212 5.99 -8.34 -5.12
N ALA A 213 5.31 -9.04 -4.21
CA ALA A 213 4.08 -9.78 -4.54
C ALA A 213 2.95 -8.87 -5.05
N ASP A 214 2.73 -7.72 -4.40
CA ASP A 214 1.70 -6.76 -4.84
C ASP A 214 2.09 -6.13 -6.19
N CYS A 215 3.37 -5.78 -6.39
CA CYS A 215 3.82 -5.21 -7.67
C CYS A 215 3.73 -6.18 -8.85
N MET A 216 3.84 -7.48 -8.62
CA MET A 216 3.71 -8.50 -9.67
C MET A 216 2.26 -8.95 -9.91
N THR A 217 1.32 -8.55 -9.06
CA THR A 217 -0.10 -8.88 -9.22
C THR A 217 -0.67 -8.17 -10.45
N ILE A 218 -1.37 -8.92 -11.29
CA ILE A 218 -2.13 -8.42 -12.44
C ILE A 218 -3.63 -8.59 -12.20
N ASP A 219 -4.47 -8.05 -13.08
CA ASP A 219 -5.92 -8.08 -12.86
C ASP A 219 -6.50 -9.51 -12.82
N SER A 220 -5.84 -10.47 -13.47
CA SER A 220 -6.27 -11.87 -13.53
C SER A 220 -5.58 -12.81 -12.53
N LEU A 221 -4.46 -12.39 -11.91
CA LEU A 221 -3.61 -13.21 -11.06
C LEU A 221 -3.11 -12.40 -9.87
N THR A 222 -3.39 -12.89 -8.65
CA THR A 222 -2.94 -12.30 -7.39
C THR A 222 -1.93 -13.18 -6.68
N PHE A 223 -0.88 -12.56 -6.13
CA PHE A 223 0.10 -13.22 -5.27
C PHE A 223 -0.19 -12.95 -3.80
N TYR A 224 -0.14 -13.98 -2.97
CA TYR A 224 -0.27 -13.86 -1.51
C TYR A 224 0.91 -14.47 -0.80
N LEU A 225 1.24 -13.96 0.39
CA LEU A 225 2.29 -14.52 1.22
C LEU A 225 1.74 -15.50 2.25
N SER A 226 2.26 -16.72 2.30
CA SER A 226 1.99 -17.68 3.38
C SER A 226 2.84 -17.40 4.62
N GLY A 227 2.49 -18.03 5.74
CA GLY A 227 3.31 -18.00 6.96
C GLY A 227 3.19 -16.74 7.81
N MET A 228 2.28 -15.81 7.48
CA MET A 228 2.13 -14.55 8.24
C MET A 228 1.50 -14.73 9.63
N GLY A 229 1.03 -15.92 10.00
CA GLY A 229 0.53 -16.19 11.34
C GLY A 229 -0.04 -17.58 11.51
N GLN A 230 0.11 -18.17 12.69
CA GLN A 230 -0.53 -19.46 13.01
C GLN A 230 -2.01 -19.24 13.32
N LYS A 231 -2.89 -19.92 12.60
CA LYS A 231 -4.30 -20.02 12.97
C LYS A 231 -4.40 -20.82 14.26
N ARG A 232 -4.96 -20.20 15.30
CA ARG A 232 -5.22 -20.88 16.58
C ARG A 232 -6.70 -21.23 16.66
N PRO A 233 -7.07 -22.51 16.86
CA PRO A 233 -8.44 -22.86 17.21
C PRO A 233 -8.83 -22.12 18.49
N ARG A 234 -10.01 -21.50 18.49
CA ARG A 234 -10.56 -20.81 19.67
C ARG A 234 -12.00 -21.26 19.92
N GLU A 235 -12.39 -21.29 21.19
CA GLU A 235 -13.79 -21.44 21.60
C GLU A 235 -14.63 -20.25 21.14
N LYS A 236 -15.88 -20.52 20.71
CA LYS A 236 -16.85 -19.51 20.26
C LYS A 236 -16.98 -18.36 21.28
N THR A 237 -16.68 -17.14 20.84
CA THR A 237 -16.94 -15.90 21.60
C THR A 237 -18.26 -15.26 21.19
N SER A 238 -18.75 -14.29 21.98
CA SER A 238 -19.79 -13.37 21.50
C SER A 238 -19.29 -12.63 20.25
N GLY A 239 -20.16 -12.47 19.25
CA GLY A 239 -19.81 -11.85 17.97
C GLY A 239 -20.46 -10.49 17.78
N ILE A 240 -19.78 -9.63 17.03
CA ILE A 240 -20.30 -8.39 16.46
C ILE A 240 -21.23 -8.77 15.31
N ARG A 241 -22.53 -8.45 15.39
CA ARG A 241 -23.48 -8.79 14.32
C ARG A 241 -23.73 -7.61 13.40
N ILE A 242 -23.48 -7.79 12.11
CA ILE A 242 -23.77 -6.84 11.04
C ILE A 242 -25.11 -7.25 10.41
N GLY A 243 -26.11 -6.38 10.53
CA GLY A 243 -27.42 -6.57 9.92
C GLY A 243 -27.49 -6.08 8.47
N ARG A 244 -28.68 -6.16 7.87
CA ARG A 244 -28.92 -5.68 6.49
C ARG A 244 -28.84 -4.16 6.39
N SER A 245 -28.04 -3.70 5.44
CA SER A 245 -27.89 -2.28 5.09
C SER A 245 -29.13 -1.73 4.37
N TYR A 246 -29.45 -0.47 4.62
CA TYR A 246 -30.51 0.28 3.94
C TYR A 246 -30.08 1.73 3.73
N ILE A 247 -30.76 2.44 2.83
CA ILE A 247 -30.48 3.85 2.55
C ILE A 247 -31.57 4.72 3.20
N GLU A 248 -31.15 5.73 3.94
CA GLU A 248 -32.02 6.75 4.53
C GLU A 248 -31.77 8.09 3.83
N LYS A 249 -32.82 8.71 3.27
CA LYS A 249 -32.76 10.04 2.66
C LYS A 249 -32.88 11.13 3.72
N ARG A 250 -32.02 12.15 3.64
CA ARG A 250 -31.93 13.27 4.60
C ARG A 250 -31.78 14.60 3.87
N GLY A 251 -32.83 15.01 3.15
CA GLY A 251 -32.83 16.24 2.37
C GLY A 251 -31.86 16.13 1.18
N LYS A 252 -30.83 16.98 1.13
CA LYS A 252 -29.77 16.93 0.10
C LYS A 252 -28.68 15.87 0.38
N MET A 253 -28.81 15.14 1.48
CA MET A 253 -27.87 14.11 1.91
C MET A 253 -28.56 12.75 1.89
N SER A 254 -27.77 11.70 1.69
CA SER A 254 -28.20 10.30 1.78
C SER A 254 -27.25 9.53 2.68
N ARG A 255 -27.80 8.58 3.43
CA ARG A 255 -27.07 7.82 4.44
C ARG A 255 -27.20 6.32 4.20
N LEU A 256 -26.07 5.64 4.07
CA LEU A 256 -25.99 4.18 4.14
C LEU A 256 -26.01 3.79 5.61
N CYS A 257 -27.08 3.13 6.06
CA CYS A 257 -27.29 2.72 7.44
C CYS A 257 -27.19 1.20 7.56
N THR A 258 -26.45 0.71 8.55
CA THR A 258 -26.31 -0.71 8.85
C THR A 258 -26.53 -0.94 10.34
N PRO A 259 -27.55 -1.73 10.74
CA PRO A 259 -27.69 -2.15 12.13
C PRO A 259 -26.48 -2.98 12.57
N VAL A 260 -25.92 -2.64 13.72
CA VAL A 260 -24.80 -3.37 14.34
C VAL A 260 -25.16 -3.69 15.79
N GLU A 261 -25.09 -4.97 16.14
CA GLU A 261 -25.28 -5.44 17.52
C GLU A 261 -23.93 -5.79 18.16
N LEU A 262 -23.62 -5.09 19.25
CA LEU A 262 -22.41 -5.24 20.06
C LEU A 262 -22.80 -5.53 21.49
N ASP A 263 -22.44 -6.70 22.03
CA ASP A 263 -22.73 -7.07 23.42
C ASP A 263 -24.20 -6.83 23.81
N SER A 264 -25.14 -7.25 22.95
CA SER A 264 -26.60 -7.01 23.05
C SER A 264 -27.07 -5.55 22.91
N HIS A 265 -26.17 -4.59 22.67
CA HIS A 265 -26.51 -3.21 22.37
C HIS A 265 -26.62 -3.01 20.86
N LYS A 266 -27.78 -2.51 20.42
CA LYS A 266 -28.03 -2.21 19.01
C LYS A 266 -27.69 -0.75 18.72
N SER A 267 -26.89 -0.55 17.70
CA SER A 267 -26.50 0.77 17.18
C SER A 267 -26.58 0.76 15.65
N ILE A 268 -26.57 1.93 15.03
CA ILE A 268 -26.54 2.04 13.57
C ILE A 268 -25.17 2.56 13.16
N LEU A 269 -24.43 1.77 12.40
CA LEU A 269 -23.26 2.25 11.66
C LEU A 269 -23.76 2.99 10.42
N TRP A 270 -23.24 4.19 10.17
CA TRP A 270 -23.65 4.96 9.02
C TRP A 270 -22.54 5.73 8.33
N PHE A 271 -22.73 5.90 7.02
CA PHE A 271 -21.93 6.75 6.13
C PHE A 271 -22.88 7.68 5.39
N GLU A 272 -22.63 9.00 5.43
CA GLU A 272 -23.51 10.02 4.89
C GLU A 272 -22.78 10.87 3.85
N THR A 273 -23.41 11.10 2.70
CA THR A 273 -22.85 11.87 1.58
C THR A 273 -23.95 12.66 0.85
N GLU A 274 -23.60 13.47 -0.14
CA GLU A 274 -24.58 14.19 -0.98
C GLU A 274 -25.43 13.21 -1.80
N GLU A 275 -26.74 13.49 -1.96
CA GLU A 275 -27.71 12.59 -2.60
C GLU A 275 -27.27 12.08 -3.99
N LYS A 276 -26.56 12.91 -4.77
CA LYS A 276 -26.06 12.53 -6.11
C LYS A 276 -25.10 11.33 -6.11
N TYR A 277 -24.46 11.01 -4.97
CA TYR A 277 -23.58 9.86 -4.81
C TYR A 277 -24.29 8.64 -4.20
N GLU A 278 -25.58 8.73 -3.85
CA GLU A 278 -26.38 7.64 -3.26
C GLU A 278 -26.36 6.37 -4.14
N GLN A 279 -26.42 6.53 -5.45
CA GLN A 279 -26.41 5.42 -6.42
C GLN A 279 -25.18 4.51 -6.31
N TYR A 280 -24.09 5.00 -5.73
CA TYR A 280 -22.85 4.27 -5.55
C TYR A 280 -22.79 3.49 -4.24
N PHE A 281 -23.74 3.68 -3.32
CA PHE A 281 -23.83 2.90 -2.11
C PHE A 281 -24.01 1.41 -2.41
N VAL A 282 -23.25 0.61 -1.67
CA VAL A 282 -23.28 -0.85 -1.71
C VAL A 282 -24.15 -1.33 -0.55
N THR A 283 -25.29 -1.96 -0.87
CA THR A 283 -26.29 -2.42 0.11
C THR A 283 -26.49 -3.93 0.11
N ASP A 284 -26.01 -4.62 -0.93
CA ASP A 284 -26.14 -6.06 -1.14
C ASP A 284 -25.03 -6.88 -0.48
N ARG A 285 -23.94 -6.23 -0.02
CA ARG A 285 -22.82 -6.85 0.69
C ARG A 285 -22.23 -5.95 1.78
N ALA A 286 -21.49 -6.53 2.71
CA ALA A 286 -20.98 -5.86 3.93
C ALA A 286 -19.48 -5.50 3.89
N ASP A 287 -18.86 -5.40 2.72
CA ASP A 287 -17.42 -5.16 2.55
C ASP A 287 -16.92 -3.98 3.39
N ALA A 288 -17.57 -2.81 3.25
CA ALA A 288 -17.20 -1.59 3.96
C ALA A 288 -17.39 -1.71 5.49
N GLN A 289 -18.45 -2.37 5.93
CA GLN A 289 -18.77 -2.54 7.35
C GLN A 289 -17.80 -3.51 8.02
N VAL A 290 -17.48 -4.64 7.37
CA VAL A 290 -16.48 -5.59 7.84
C VAL A 290 -15.11 -4.93 7.93
N ALA A 291 -14.68 -4.21 6.88
CA ALA A 291 -13.43 -3.48 6.89
C ALA A 291 -13.37 -2.41 8.01
N GLY A 292 -14.44 -1.62 8.17
CA GLY A 292 -14.49 -0.54 9.16
C GLY A 292 -14.54 -1.00 10.62
N LEU A 293 -15.09 -2.19 10.89
CA LEU A 293 -15.21 -2.76 12.24
C LEU A 293 -14.08 -3.76 12.58
N LEU A 294 -13.22 -4.10 11.62
CA LEU A 294 -12.19 -5.14 11.77
C LEU A 294 -11.27 -4.91 12.97
N THR A 295 -10.71 -3.71 13.09
CA THR A 295 -9.73 -3.38 14.13
C THR A 295 -10.31 -3.56 15.53
N MET A 296 -11.52 -3.06 15.74
CA MET A 296 -12.28 -3.18 16.98
C MET A 296 -12.60 -4.64 17.32
N ALA A 297 -13.07 -5.39 16.33
CA ALA A 297 -13.40 -6.81 16.48
C ALA A 297 -12.17 -7.58 16.97
N MET A 298 -11.00 -7.32 16.37
CA MET A 298 -9.74 -7.94 16.76
C MET A 298 -9.28 -7.51 18.16
N GLU A 299 -9.41 -6.24 18.55
CA GLU A 299 -9.03 -5.81 19.91
C GLU A 299 -9.90 -6.47 20.99
N ARG A 300 -11.21 -6.54 20.73
CA ARG A 300 -12.15 -7.20 21.62
C ARG A 300 -12.02 -8.73 21.57
N GLY A 301 -11.51 -9.28 20.47
CA GLY A 301 -11.44 -10.72 20.22
C GLY A 301 -12.82 -11.32 19.98
N GLN A 302 -13.68 -10.57 19.28
CA GLN A 302 -15.04 -10.92 18.92
C GLN A 302 -15.12 -11.18 17.43
N ASP A 303 -15.73 -12.30 17.05
CA ASP A 303 -15.97 -12.62 15.64
C ASP A 303 -16.92 -11.59 15.02
N ILE A 304 -16.80 -11.40 13.70
CA ILE A 304 -17.77 -10.61 12.93
C ILE A 304 -18.74 -11.60 12.29
N ILE A 305 -20.04 -11.41 12.51
CA ILE A 305 -21.09 -12.23 11.92
C ILE A 305 -21.96 -11.33 11.06
N SER A 306 -22.05 -11.58 9.76
CA SER A 306 -22.80 -10.73 8.83
C SER A 306 -24.02 -11.44 8.25
N GLU A 307 -25.16 -10.76 8.27
CA GLU A 307 -26.38 -11.18 7.56
C GLU A 307 -26.32 -10.91 6.04
N LEU A 308 -25.43 -10.00 5.62
CA LEU A 308 -25.12 -9.73 4.23
C LEU A 308 -23.90 -10.55 3.79
N PRO A 309 -23.84 -10.96 2.51
CA PRO A 309 -22.63 -11.56 1.99
C PRO A 309 -21.46 -10.56 2.03
N VAL A 310 -20.25 -11.09 1.95
CA VAL A 310 -19.00 -10.33 1.75
C VAL A 310 -18.40 -10.78 0.43
N SER A 311 -17.77 -9.87 -0.31
CA SER A 311 -17.08 -10.24 -1.56
C SER A 311 -16.11 -11.39 -1.30
N ARG A 312 -16.17 -12.47 -2.10
CA ARG A 312 -15.40 -13.71 -1.86
C ARG A 312 -13.92 -13.42 -1.62
N ARG A 313 -13.31 -12.63 -2.50
CA ARG A 313 -11.90 -12.23 -2.40
C ARG A 313 -11.60 -11.54 -1.07
N LEU A 314 -12.43 -10.58 -0.64
CA LEU A 314 -12.25 -9.86 0.62
C LEU A 314 -12.36 -10.80 1.82
N LEU A 315 -13.47 -11.54 1.94
CA LEU A 315 -13.72 -12.43 3.08
C LEU A 315 -12.55 -13.38 3.33
N HIS A 316 -12.06 -13.94 2.24
CA HIS A 316 -10.95 -14.87 2.23
C HIS A 316 -9.61 -14.22 2.60
N GLN A 317 -9.25 -13.10 1.96
CA GLN A 317 -8.03 -12.35 2.28
C GLN A 317 -7.98 -11.94 3.76
N LEU A 318 -9.12 -11.53 4.31
CA LEU A 318 -9.22 -11.12 5.71
C LEU A 318 -9.01 -12.30 6.67
N ASN A 319 -9.76 -13.39 6.49
CA ASN A 319 -9.70 -14.56 7.38
C ASN A 319 -8.36 -15.32 7.29
N ASP A 320 -7.75 -15.36 6.11
CA ASP A 320 -6.62 -16.27 5.85
C ASP A 320 -5.26 -15.59 5.89
N TYR A 321 -5.21 -14.26 5.76
CA TYR A 321 -3.95 -13.51 5.71
C TYR A 321 -3.91 -12.34 6.68
N LEU A 322 -4.82 -11.38 6.52
CA LEU A 322 -4.70 -10.13 7.25
C LEU A 322 -4.93 -10.33 8.76
N ILE A 323 -5.99 -11.05 9.14
CA ILE A 323 -6.29 -11.32 10.55
C ILE A 323 -5.16 -12.14 11.21
N PRO A 324 -4.71 -13.28 10.65
CA PRO A 324 -3.56 -14.01 11.19
C PRO A 324 -2.30 -13.16 11.34
N ALA A 325 -1.97 -12.34 10.32
CA ALA A 325 -0.80 -11.46 10.34
C ALA A 325 -0.86 -10.47 11.49
N LEU A 326 -1.96 -9.71 11.59
CA LEU A 326 -2.11 -8.71 12.62
C LEU A 326 -2.16 -9.34 14.02
N ALA A 327 -2.86 -10.46 14.18
CA ALA A 327 -2.99 -11.13 15.48
C ALA A 327 -1.69 -11.78 15.98
N THR A 328 -0.80 -12.17 15.06
CA THR A 328 0.49 -12.75 15.40
C THR A 328 1.49 -11.68 15.84
N HIS A 329 1.48 -10.52 15.17
CA HIS A 329 2.52 -9.51 15.32
C HIS A 329 2.13 -8.30 16.18
N ILE A 330 0.84 -8.05 16.40
CA ILE A 330 0.36 -6.93 17.21
C ILE A 330 -0.34 -7.47 18.46
N PRO A 331 0.26 -7.36 19.67
CA PRO A 331 -0.28 -7.96 20.90
C PRO A 331 -1.73 -7.58 21.23
N LYS A 332 -2.14 -6.35 20.88
CA LYS A 332 -3.51 -5.87 21.09
C LYS A 332 -4.54 -6.50 20.15
N ARG A 333 -4.11 -7.09 19.04
CA ARG A 333 -4.98 -7.66 18.01
C ARG A 333 -5.12 -9.16 18.28
N LYS A 334 -6.35 -9.64 18.50
CA LYS A 334 -6.64 -11.06 18.69
C LYS A 334 -7.11 -11.68 17.38
N TYR A 335 -6.87 -12.96 17.24
CA TYR A 335 -7.46 -13.76 16.18
C TYR A 335 -8.98 -13.78 16.33
N ILE A 336 -9.69 -13.57 15.23
CA ILE A 336 -11.15 -13.62 15.09
C ILE A 336 -11.51 -14.31 13.77
N GLN A 337 -12.76 -14.68 13.60
CA GLN A 337 -13.31 -15.13 12.32
C GLN A 337 -14.39 -14.18 11.82
N ILE A 338 -14.39 -13.91 10.52
CA ILE A 338 -15.51 -13.27 9.84
C ILE A 338 -16.39 -14.38 9.26
N GLN A 339 -17.61 -14.46 9.78
CA GLN A 339 -18.64 -15.43 9.41
C GLN A 339 -19.70 -14.73 8.56
N ALA A 340 -19.66 -14.95 7.25
CA ALA A 340 -20.60 -14.38 6.29
C ALA A 340 -20.73 -15.32 5.09
N ASP A 341 -21.85 -15.25 4.37
CA ASP A 341 -21.91 -15.80 3.02
C ASP A 341 -20.91 -15.05 2.12
N CYS A 342 -20.46 -15.70 1.05
CA CYS A 342 -19.62 -15.05 0.05
C CYS A 342 -20.43 -14.71 -1.21
N SER A 343 -20.12 -13.59 -1.86
CA SER A 343 -20.65 -13.24 -3.18
C SER A 343 -19.51 -13.16 -4.20
N ASP A 344 -19.73 -13.82 -5.34
CA ASP A 344 -18.92 -13.71 -6.56
C ASP A 344 -19.55 -12.74 -7.58
N ASP A 345 -20.69 -12.13 -7.23
CA ASP A 345 -21.41 -11.24 -8.12
C ASP A 345 -20.58 -9.98 -8.36
N LYS A 346 -20.34 -9.71 -9.64
CA LYS A 346 -19.61 -8.51 -10.07
C LYS A 346 -20.45 -7.27 -9.76
N LEU A 347 -19.85 -6.32 -9.05
CA LEU A 347 -20.43 -4.99 -8.89
C LEU A 347 -20.29 -4.21 -10.21
N SER A 348 -21.32 -3.46 -10.59
CA SER A 348 -21.18 -2.43 -11.60
C SER A 348 -20.22 -1.36 -11.10
N CYS A 349 -19.15 -1.05 -11.83
CA CYS A 349 -18.16 -0.06 -11.45
C CYS A 349 -17.97 0.97 -12.57
N GLU A 350 -18.01 2.26 -12.24
CA GLU A 350 -17.68 3.33 -13.20
C GLU A 350 -16.18 3.48 -13.45
N GLY A 351 -15.33 2.79 -12.68
CA GLY A 351 -13.88 2.81 -12.88
C GLY A 351 -13.21 4.12 -12.46
N ALA A 352 -13.87 4.94 -11.65
CA ALA A 352 -13.27 6.16 -11.12
C ALA A 352 -12.07 5.84 -10.23
N VAL A 353 -11.14 6.79 -10.15
CA VAL A 353 -9.94 6.68 -9.31
C VAL A 353 -9.97 7.77 -8.25
N GLY A 354 -9.99 7.36 -6.98
CA GLY A 354 -10.13 8.24 -5.83
C GLY A 354 -8.88 8.34 -4.96
N THR A 355 -8.77 9.39 -4.15
CA THR A 355 -7.81 9.47 -3.04
C THR A 355 -8.39 10.24 -1.86
N GLY A 356 -7.92 9.93 -0.65
CA GLY A 356 -8.21 10.75 0.53
C GLY A 356 -7.57 12.14 0.41
N TRP A 357 -8.33 13.19 0.70
CA TRP A 357 -7.88 14.57 0.52
C TRP A 357 -7.99 15.40 1.80
N THR A 358 -6.87 16.02 2.17
CA THR A 358 -6.78 16.98 3.29
C THR A 358 -6.02 18.26 2.92
N GLY A 359 -5.46 18.34 1.70
CA GLY A 359 -4.52 19.38 1.29
C GLY A 359 -3.10 19.21 1.84
N GLY A 360 -2.83 18.17 2.64
CA GLY A 360 -1.50 17.88 3.17
C GLY A 360 -0.48 17.43 2.11
N VAL A 361 0.78 17.29 2.54
CA VAL A 361 1.91 16.89 1.68
C VAL A 361 1.68 15.53 1.02
N ASP A 362 1.21 14.51 1.75
CA ASP A 362 1.13 13.14 1.22
C ASP A 362 0.03 13.01 0.16
N CYS A 363 -1.17 13.55 0.40
CA CYS A 363 -2.21 13.59 -0.62
C CYS A 363 -1.89 14.52 -1.79
N SER A 364 -1.15 15.60 -1.56
CA SER A 364 -0.65 16.45 -2.65
C SER A 364 0.37 15.72 -3.53
N TYR A 365 1.24 14.91 -2.92
CA TYR A 365 2.19 14.06 -3.64
C TYR A 365 1.45 12.98 -4.45
N THR A 366 0.43 12.34 -3.84
CA THR A 366 -0.45 11.40 -4.55
C THR A 366 -1.12 12.07 -5.75
N LEU A 367 -1.66 13.28 -5.60
CA LEU A 367 -2.23 14.05 -6.71
C LEU A 367 -1.19 14.27 -7.83
N MET A 368 -0.02 14.83 -7.50
CA MET A 368 1.06 15.07 -8.47
C MET A 368 1.44 13.81 -9.24
N LYS A 369 1.54 12.68 -8.54
CA LYS A 369 1.90 11.38 -9.13
C LYS A 369 0.83 10.80 -10.04
N HIS A 370 -0.42 11.24 -9.96
CA HIS A 370 -1.56 10.61 -10.65
C HIS A 370 -2.40 11.57 -11.51
N ASP A 371 -2.02 12.85 -11.61
CA ASP A 371 -2.72 13.80 -12.46
C ASP A 371 -2.39 13.61 -13.95
N ASN A 372 -1.10 13.59 -14.32
CA ASN A 372 -0.66 13.38 -15.70
C ASN A 372 0.22 12.13 -15.83
N ILE A 373 -0.41 10.96 -15.92
CA ILE A 373 0.28 9.67 -16.01
C ILE A 373 0.05 8.96 -17.34
N LEU A 374 0.94 8.01 -17.63
CA LEU A 374 0.86 7.13 -18.80
C LEU A 374 -0.37 6.22 -18.74
N HIS A 375 -0.57 5.55 -17.59
CA HIS A 375 -1.65 4.60 -17.32
C HIS A 375 -2.98 5.33 -17.14
N LYS A 376 -3.69 5.61 -18.23
CA LYS A 376 -4.89 6.47 -18.19
C LYS A 376 -6.01 5.93 -17.31
N SER A 377 -6.12 4.60 -17.16
CA SER A 377 -7.07 3.95 -16.23
C SER A 377 -6.75 4.18 -14.75
N ARG A 378 -5.56 4.73 -14.45
CA ARG A 378 -5.05 5.03 -13.10
C ARG A 378 -5.04 6.52 -12.81
N ARG A 379 -5.49 7.38 -13.75
CA ARG A 379 -5.48 8.83 -13.56
C ARG A 379 -6.47 9.20 -12.45
N LEU A 380 -6.05 10.02 -11.50
CA LEU A 380 -6.90 10.49 -10.41
C LEU A 380 -8.08 11.33 -10.94
N THR A 381 -9.27 11.09 -10.41
CA THR A 381 -10.52 11.77 -10.84
C THR A 381 -11.30 12.37 -9.67
N HIS A 382 -11.19 11.78 -8.48
CA HIS A 382 -12.01 12.12 -7.32
C HIS A 382 -11.17 12.36 -6.07
N LEU A 383 -11.57 13.35 -5.29
CA LEU A 383 -11.03 13.67 -3.96
C LEU A 383 -12.08 13.31 -2.91
N LEU A 384 -11.71 12.43 -1.98
CA LEU A 384 -12.56 12.00 -0.87
C LEU A 384 -12.16 12.75 0.40
N VAL A 385 -13.06 13.56 0.95
CA VAL A 385 -12.88 14.23 2.23
C VAL A 385 -13.82 13.56 3.23
N THR A 386 -13.27 12.96 4.29
CA THR A 386 -14.06 12.09 5.16
C THR A 386 -13.83 12.33 6.65
N SER A 387 -14.91 12.25 7.43
CA SER A 387 -14.87 12.12 8.89
C SER A 387 -14.94 10.64 9.26
N ASN A 388 -13.78 10.03 9.53
CA ASN A 388 -13.61 8.63 9.91
C ASN A 388 -12.77 8.47 11.20
N GLY A 389 -12.74 9.51 12.03
CA GLY A 389 -11.87 9.63 13.21
C GLY A 389 -10.65 10.53 13.00
N ALA A 390 -10.32 10.91 11.75
CA ALA A 390 -9.21 11.82 11.45
C ALA A 390 -9.45 13.26 11.96
N ILE A 391 -10.72 13.69 11.98
CA ILE A 391 -11.12 15.04 12.36
C ILE A 391 -11.34 15.09 13.87
N GLN A 392 -10.29 15.43 14.61
CA GLN A 392 -10.31 15.59 16.07
C GLN A 392 -10.63 17.05 16.45
N ALA A 393 -11.83 17.50 16.08
CA ALA A 393 -12.35 18.83 16.42
C ALA A 393 -13.56 18.71 17.36
N ALA A 394 -13.79 19.75 18.18
CA ALA A 394 -14.97 19.82 19.05
C ALA A 394 -16.28 19.71 18.25
N ASP A 395 -16.30 20.27 17.05
CA ASP A 395 -17.36 20.06 16.05
C ASP A 395 -16.74 19.48 14.76
N SER A 396 -16.68 18.15 14.70
CA SER A 396 -16.14 17.42 13.56
C SER A 396 -17.00 17.54 12.31
N ALA A 397 -18.32 17.72 12.45
CA ALA A 397 -19.24 17.88 11.33
C ALA A 397 -19.04 19.25 10.65
N GLN A 398 -18.98 20.34 11.42
CA GLN A 398 -18.67 21.66 10.87
C GLN A 398 -17.27 21.73 10.27
N THR A 399 -16.30 21.04 10.88
CA THR A 399 -14.94 20.96 10.34
C THR A 399 -14.92 20.22 9.00
N LEU A 400 -15.63 19.10 8.90
CA LEU A 400 -15.79 18.36 7.65
C LEU A 400 -16.42 19.23 6.56
N GLU A 401 -17.51 19.94 6.86
CA GLU A 401 -18.20 20.82 5.91
C GLU A 401 -17.23 21.84 5.30
N LYS A 402 -16.46 22.55 6.13
CA LYS A 402 -15.45 23.51 5.67
C LYS A 402 -14.34 22.87 4.84
N MET A 403 -13.89 21.67 5.23
CA MET A 403 -12.88 20.94 4.45
C MET A 403 -13.43 20.54 3.07
N VAL A 404 -14.70 20.12 2.99
CA VAL A 404 -15.38 19.78 1.74
C VAL A 404 -15.55 21.02 0.86
N GLU A 405 -15.94 22.16 1.43
CA GLU A 405 -16.05 23.44 0.70
C GLU A 405 -14.71 23.85 0.08
N ASN A 406 -13.63 23.83 0.86
CA ASN A 406 -12.28 24.15 0.37
C ASN A 406 -11.83 23.15 -0.72
N ALA A 407 -12.11 21.87 -0.52
CA ALA A 407 -11.79 20.85 -1.51
C ALA A 407 -12.60 21.04 -2.81
N LYS A 408 -13.88 21.44 -2.72
CA LYS A 408 -14.71 21.75 -3.90
C LYS A 408 -14.16 22.92 -4.70
N LEU A 409 -13.72 24.00 -4.05
CA LEU A 409 -13.05 25.13 -4.73
C LEU A 409 -11.78 24.66 -5.46
N PHE A 410 -10.98 23.82 -4.82
CA PHE A 410 -9.80 23.21 -5.45
C PHE A 410 -10.18 22.30 -6.61
N GLY A 411 -11.20 21.45 -6.44
CA GLY A 411 -11.67 20.50 -7.44
C GLY A 411 -12.24 21.19 -8.68
N GLU A 412 -13.06 22.24 -8.51
CA GLU A 412 -13.64 23.03 -9.59
C GLU A 412 -12.55 23.74 -10.42
N LYS A 413 -11.52 24.29 -9.76
CA LYS A 413 -10.39 24.94 -10.43
C LYS A 413 -9.54 23.96 -11.26
N ASN A 414 -9.43 22.71 -10.82
CA ASN A 414 -8.44 21.76 -11.33
C ASN A 414 -9.02 20.49 -11.98
N GLY A 415 -10.35 20.39 -12.09
CA GLY A 415 -11.02 19.29 -12.78
C GLY A 415 -11.17 18.01 -11.95
N PHE A 416 -11.28 18.11 -10.62
CA PHE A 416 -11.53 16.96 -9.74
C PHE A 416 -12.94 16.99 -9.14
N ALA A 417 -13.62 15.85 -9.15
CA ALA A 417 -14.85 15.68 -8.40
C ALA A 417 -14.54 15.52 -6.91
N VAL A 418 -15.40 16.05 -6.04
CA VAL A 418 -15.17 16.05 -4.58
C VAL A 418 -16.34 15.36 -3.89
N ILE A 419 -16.03 14.37 -3.07
CA ILE A 419 -17.00 13.62 -2.26
C ILE A 419 -16.73 13.91 -0.79
N GLY A 420 -17.70 14.53 -0.12
CA GLY A 420 -17.72 14.64 1.33
C GLY A 420 -18.42 13.43 1.94
N VAL A 421 -17.80 12.79 2.94
CA VAL A 421 -18.39 11.66 3.67
C VAL A 421 -18.29 11.89 5.17
N ASN A 422 -19.45 11.94 5.83
CA ASN A 422 -19.51 11.88 7.28
C ASN A 422 -19.76 10.44 7.73
N SER A 423 -19.24 10.04 8.89
CA SER A 423 -19.53 8.72 9.46
C SER A 423 -19.50 8.76 10.98
N ASN A 424 -20.11 7.75 11.59
CA ASN A 424 -19.96 7.50 13.03
C ASN A 424 -18.99 6.35 13.34
N LEU A 425 -18.08 5.96 12.44
CA LEU A 425 -17.10 4.88 12.72
C LEU A 425 -16.36 5.09 14.06
N GLN A 426 -15.98 6.33 14.36
CA GLN A 426 -15.30 6.70 15.61
C GLN A 426 -16.15 6.50 16.88
N SER A 427 -17.48 6.43 16.79
CA SER A 427 -18.33 6.21 17.97
C SER A 427 -18.35 4.75 18.42
N PHE A 428 -17.91 3.82 17.57
CA PHE A 428 -17.88 2.40 17.91
C PHE A 428 -16.59 2.00 18.64
N GLU A 429 -15.50 2.73 18.41
CA GLU A 429 -14.20 2.45 18.99
C GLU A 429 -13.44 3.77 19.19
N GLU A 430 -13.27 4.16 20.45
CA GLU A 430 -12.35 5.21 20.85
C GLU A 430 -10.92 4.66 20.78
N VAL A 431 -10.20 5.09 19.76
CA VAL A 431 -8.84 4.61 19.47
C VAL A 431 -8.02 5.75 18.89
N ASN A 432 -6.71 5.68 19.08
CA ASN A 432 -5.77 6.53 18.35
C ASN A 432 -6.00 6.35 16.84
N TYR A 433 -6.31 7.43 16.13
CA TYR A 433 -6.59 7.36 14.69
C TYR A 433 -5.43 6.76 13.89
N LEU A 434 -4.17 7.08 14.26
CA LEU A 434 -2.99 6.55 13.58
C LEU A 434 -2.97 5.02 13.61
N ALA A 435 -3.45 4.39 14.68
CA ALA A 435 -3.50 2.92 14.81
C ALA A 435 -4.53 2.23 13.89
N VAL A 436 -5.43 3.00 13.27
CA VAL A 436 -6.56 2.48 12.48
C VAL A 436 -6.76 3.17 11.12
N GLU A 437 -5.95 4.17 10.77
CA GLU A 437 -6.11 4.94 9.53
C GLU A 437 -6.05 4.05 8.27
N ALA A 438 -5.15 3.05 8.26
CA ALA A 438 -4.95 2.13 7.15
C ALA A 438 -6.13 1.17 6.94
N PHE A 439 -7.10 1.17 7.86
CA PHE A 439 -8.32 0.35 7.80
C PHE A 439 -9.55 1.23 7.55
N ARG A 440 -9.67 2.35 8.27
CA ARG A 440 -10.86 3.21 8.21
C ARG A 440 -10.98 3.99 6.90
N LEU A 441 -9.90 4.51 6.33
CA LEU A 441 -9.99 5.23 5.05
C LEU A 441 -10.41 4.29 3.89
N PRO A 442 -9.79 3.12 3.71
CA PRO A 442 -10.25 2.13 2.74
C PRO A 442 -11.69 1.68 2.96
N ALA A 443 -12.11 1.48 4.23
CA ALA A 443 -13.50 1.13 4.55
C ALA A 443 -14.50 2.20 4.06
N VAL A 444 -14.18 3.49 4.20
CA VAL A 444 -15.01 4.56 3.64
C VAL A 444 -15.00 4.52 2.11
N ALA A 445 -13.86 4.29 1.47
CA ALA A 445 -13.79 4.15 0.02
C ALA A 445 -14.63 2.96 -0.49
N MET A 446 -14.69 1.85 0.27
CA MET A 446 -15.51 0.68 -0.06
C MET A 446 -17.03 0.96 -0.06
N VAL A 447 -17.48 2.01 0.63
CA VAL A 447 -18.89 2.44 0.54
C VAL A 447 -19.28 2.78 -0.91
N PHE A 448 -18.30 3.16 -1.73
CA PHE A 448 -18.43 3.59 -3.12
C PHE A 448 -17.76 2.61 -4.11
N GLN A 449 -17.73 1.30 -3.84
CA GLN A 449 -17.13 0.32 -4.80
C GLN A 449 -17.76 0.40 -6.20
N LYS A 450 -19.04 0.80 -6.30
CA LYS A 450 -19.70 1.03 -7.59
C LYS A 450 -19.15 2.22 -8.38
N LEU A 451 -18.41 3.11 -7.72
CA LEU A 451 -17.74 4.25 -8.33
C LEU A 451 -16.25 3.97 -8.51
N PHE A 452 -15.57 3.57 -7.44
CA PHE A 452 -14.10 3.47 -7.41
C PHE A 452 -13.59 2.11 -7.92
N GLY A 453 -12.92 2.12 -9.07
CA GLY A 453 -12.13 0.98 -9.54
C GLY A 453 -10.74 0.92 -8.91
N ALA A 454 -10.20 2.08 -8.55
CA ALA A 454 -8.95 2.19 -7.80
C ALA A 454 -9.01 3.30 -6.74
N PHE A 455 -8.33 3.11 -5.63
CA PHE A 455 -8.23 4.11 -4.57
C PHE A 455 -6.80 4.23 -4.04
N TYR A 456 -6.28 5.46 -4.07
CA TYR A 456 -4.96 5.79 -3.55
C TYR A 456 -5.04 6.21 -2.10
N ASN A 457 -4.50 5.38 -1.22
CA ASN A 457 -4.14 5.76 0.14
C ASN A 457 -2.78 6.45 0.10
N SER A 458 -2.72 7.67 0.62
CA SER A 458 -1.46 8.44 0.64
C SER A 458 -0.61 7.96 1.80
N SER A 459 0.58 7.45 1.50
CA SER A 459 1.46 6.86 2.49
C SER A 459 2.18 7.91 3.31
N ASP A 460 2.24 7.74 4.64
CA ASP A 460 3.04 8.59 5.54
C ASP A 460 4.51 8.17 5.58
N TYR A 461 4.76 6.86 5.47
CA TYR A 461 6.09 6.24 5.52
C TYR A 461 6.45 5.60 4.18
N ASP A 462 7.74 5.40 3.93
CA ASP A 462 8.18 4.59 2.79
C ASP A 462 8.22 3.09 3.16
N PHE A 463 8.14 2.22 2.16
CA PHE A 463 8.00 0.76 2.32
C PHE A 463 9.17 0.14 3.08
N SER A 464 10.35 0.75 3.04
CA SER A 464 11.54 0.27 3.76
C SER A 464 11.37 0.35 5.28
N GLN A 465 10.45 1.20 5.76
CA GLN A 465 10.12 1.36 7.18
C GLN A 465 9.07 0.39 7.69
N PHE A 466 8.61 -0.57 6.87
CA PHE A 466 7.63 -1.58 7.28
C PHE A 466 7.99 -2.19 8.63
N THR A 467 7.05 -2.07 9.56
CA THR A 467 7.10 -2.67 10.90
C THR A 467 5.68 -2.77 11.42
N PHE A 468 5.38 -3.82 12.18
CA PHE A 468 4.14 -3.84 12.94
C PHE A 468 4.25 -2.91 14.14
N ASP A 469 3.42 -1.88 14.16
CA ASP A 469 3.35 -0.90 15.25
C ASP A 469 1.92 -0.82 15.77
N GLU A 470 1.75 -0.91 17.09
CA GLU A 470 0.41 -0.89 17.68
C GLU A 470 -0.25 0.50 17.60
N GLY A 471 0.56 1.56 17.63
CA GLY A 471 0.10 2.95 17.69
C GLY A 471 -0.05 3.61 16.31
N ASP A 472 0.54 3.05 15.27
CA ASP A 472 0.59 3.67 13.93
C ASP A 472 0.54 2.63 12.81
N SER A 473 -0.65 2.48 12.22
CA SER A 473 -0.91 1.60 11.09
C SER A 473 -0.28 2.05 9.78
N GLY A 474 0.21 3.29 9.72
CA GLY A 474 0.89 3.84 8.55
C GLY A 474 2.17 3.07 8.20
N TYR A 475 2.87 2.50 9.19
CA TYR A 475 4.10 1.73 8.97
C TYR A 475 3.88 0.45 8.17
N TYR A 476 2.73 -0.21 8.35
CA TYR A 476 2.43 -1.48 7.70
C TYR A 476 1.24 -1.39 6.74
N GLN A 477 0.82 -0.18 6.34
CA GLN A 477 -0.41 0.03 5.57
C GLN A 477 -0.47 -0.72 4.22
N ILE A 478 0.67 -1.05 3.61
CA ILE A 478 0.70 -1.88 2.39
C ILE A 478 0.00 -3.23 2.61
N LEU A 479 0.06 -3.77 3.83
CA LEU A 479 -0.57 -5.04 4.22
C LEU A 479 -2.11 -4.98 4.16
N PRO A 480 -2.81 -4.15 4.96
CA PRO A 480 -4.26 -4.07 4.87
C PRO A 480 -4.73 -3.63 3.47
N LEU A 481 -4.03 -2.72 2.78
CA LEU A 481 -4.41 -2.30 1.44
C LEU A 481 -4.36 -3.46 0.42
N ALA A 482 -3.31 -4.29 0.46
CA ALA A 482 -3.20 -5.47 -0.40
C ALA A 482 -4.35 -6.47 -0.16
N TYR A 483 -4.75 -6.65 1.11
CA TYR A 483 -5.78 -7.63 1.50
C TYR A 483 -7.21 -7.07 1.57
N TYR A 484 -7.38 -5.77 1.31
CA TYR A 484 -8.68 -5.10 1.18
C TYR A 484 -9.17 -5.04 -0.27
N GLN A 485 -8.34 -5.45 -1.23
CA GLN A 485 -8.72 -5.47 -2.64
C GLN A 485 -9.93 -6.38 -2.86
N THR A 486 -10.82 -5.95 -3.73
CA THR A 486 -11.96 -6.77 -4.21
C THR A 486 -11.80 -7.00 -5.71
N ASP A 487 -12.70 -7.76 -6.32
CA ASP A 487 -12.72 -7.93 -7.78
C ASP A 487 -13.13 -6.62 -8.50
N CYS A 488 -13.58 -5.61 -7.76
CA CYS A 488 -14.07 -4.33 -8.26
C CYS A 488 -13.10 -3.17 -7.97
N THR A 489 -12.60 -3.10 -6.73
CA THR A 489 -11.80 -1.96 -6.24
C THR A 489 -10.42 -2.43 -5.77
N VAL A 490 -9.38 -1.78 -6.32
CA VAL A 490 -7.98 -1.99 -5.97
C VAL A 490 -7.48 -0.83 -5.10
N PHE A 491 -6.71 -1.14 -4.05
CA PHE A 491 -6.11 -0.14 -3.18
C PHE A 491 -4.61 -0.07 -3.37
N TYR A 492 -4.06 1.14 -3.36
CA TYR A 492 -2.64 1.39 -3.56
C TYR A 492 -2.09 2.32 -2.48
N SER A 493 -0.87 2.04 -1.98
CA SER A 493 -0.13 2.90 -1.06
C SER A 493 0.71 3.93 -1.82
N SER A 494 0.06 4.99 -2.31
CA SER A 494 0.69 6.05 -3.10
C SER A 494 1.74 6.82 -2.29
N GLY A 495 2.95 6.94 -2.85
CA GLY A 495 4.08 7.57 -2.18
C GLY A 495 4.77 6.71 -1.12
N GLY A 496 4.40 5.44 -0.98
CA GLY A 496 5.14 4.49 -0.16
C GLY A 496 6.52 4.14 -0.74
N SER A 497 6.82 4.46 -1.99
CA SER A 497 8.11 4.13 -2.61
C SER A 497 9.23 5.13 -2.31
N VAL A 498 8.94 6.26 -1.66
CA VAL A 498 9.93 7.32 -1.40
C VAL A 498 9.80 7.94 0.00
N PRO A 499 10.91 8.36 0.63
CA PRO A 499 10.90 9.11 1.89
C PRO A 499 10.20 10.48 1.76
N ARG A 500 9.81 11.08 2.89
CA ARG A 500 9.00 12.30 2.87
C ARG A 500 9.75 13.52 2.34
N MET A 501 11.05 13.64 2.58
CA MET A 501 11.88 14.71 2.02
C MET A 501 11.95 14.61 0.50
N GLN A 502 11.94 13.40 -0.06
CA GLN A 502 11.85 13.22 -1.51
C GLN A 502 10.48 13.65 -2.04
N LYS A 503 9.38 13.33 -1.34
CA LYS A 503 8.04 13.86 -1.68
C LYS A 503 8.03 15.40 -1.73
N LEU A 504 8.59 16.06 -0.71
CA LEU A 504 8.69 17.52 -0.67
C LEU A 504 9.56 18.08 -1.79
N LYS A 505 10.66 17.41 -2.14
CA LYS A 505 11.53 17.81 -3.25
C LYS A 505 10.77 17.79 -4.57
N GLU A 506 10.07 16.71 -4.87
CA GLU A 506 9.28 16.60 -6.11
C GLU A 506 8.09 17.57 -6.12
N LEU A 507 7.39 17.72 -4.99
CA LEU A 507 6.30 18.69 -4.87
C LEU A 507 6.74 20.15 -5.03
N ALA A 508 7.98 20.48 -4.66
CA ALA A 508 8.50 21.83 -4.87
C ALA A 508 8.53 22.21 -6.36
N ASP A 509 8.66 21.24 -7.25
CA ASP A 509 8.63 21.41 -8.70
C ASP A 509 7.20 21.24 -9.29
N TYR A 510 6.17 21.17 -8.45
CA TYR A 510 4.77 21.08 -8.85
C TYR A 510 4.00 22.38 -8.50
N PRO A 511 3.85 23.33 -9.45
CA PRO A 511 3.27 24.65 -9.17
C PRO A 511 1.85 24.61 -8.60
N LEU A 512 1.08 23.57 -8.91
CA LEU A 512 -0.33 23.46 -8.50
C LEU A 512 -0.52 23.49 -6.97
N VAL A 513 0.50 23.14 -6.20
CA VAL A 513 0.40 23.08 -4.73
C VAL A 513 1.02 24.27 -4.02
N HIS A 514 1.66 25.21 -4.75
CA HIS A 514 2.38 26.33 -4.15
C HIS A 514 1.45 27.29 -3.38
N ASP A 515 0.20 27.43 -3.83
CA ASP A 515 -0.84 28.28 -3.22
C ASP A 515 -1.93 27.49 -2.46
N THR A 516 -1.87 26.15 -2.44
CA THR A 516 -2.92 25.31 -1.82
C THR A 516 -2.43 24.29 -0.79
N LEU A 517 -1.11 24.11 -0.62
CA LEU A 517 -0.56 23.13 0.32
C LEU A 517 -0.94 23.47 1.77
N HIS A 518 -1.63 22.56 2.45
CA HIS A 518 -2.17 22.74 3.80
C HIS A 518 -1.89 21.54 4.73
N PRO A 519 -0.65 21.29 5.17
CA PRO A 519 -0.33 20.23 6.14
C PRO A 519 -0.81 20.54 7.57
N CYS A 520 -1.34 21.73 7.82
CA CYS A 520 -1.73 22.17 9.15
C CYS A 520 -2.80 21.27 9.77
N ILE A 521 -2.64 20.94 11.07
CA ILE A 521 -3.64 20.20 11.84
C ILE A 521 -4.92 21.02 12.09
N TYR A 522 -4.84 22.34 11.96
CA TYR A 522 -5.99 23.24 12.07
C TYR A 522 -6.61 23.42 10.68
N ALA A 523 -7.39 22.43 10.25
CA ALA A 523 -7.91 22.31 8.89
C ALA A 523 -8.76 23.50 8.43
N THR A 524 -9.39 24.23 9.35
CA THR A 524 -10.28 25.37 9.05
C THR A 524 -9.57 26.73 8.95
N ARG A 525 -8.26 26.78 9.22
CA ARG A 525 -7.50 28.04 9.03
C ARG A 525 -7.26 28.30 7.56
N ALA A 526 -7.35 29.57 7.16
CA ALA A 526 -7.01 30.00 5.81
C ALA A 526 -5.51 29.84 5.48
N HIS A 527 -4.64 29.94 6.48
CA HIS A 527 -3.19 29.78 6.33
C HIS A 527 -2.63 28.73 7.30
N ASN A 528 -1.50 28.14 6.92
CA ASN A 528 -0.77 27.22 7.77
C ASN A 528 -0.24 27.95 9.02
N CYS A 529 -0.32 27.32 10.20
CA CYS A 529 0.02 28.01 11.45
C CYS A 529 1.52 28.19 11.69
N GLY A 530 2.40 27.52 10.94
CA GLY A 530 3.85 27.53 11.13
C GLY A 530 4.35 26.82 12.41
N ARG A 531 3.47 26.53 13.38
CA ARG A 531 3.85 26.11 14.74
C ARG A 531 3.51 24.67 15.12
N CYS A 532 2.55 24.02 14.45
CA CYS A 532 2.24 22.62 14.75
C CYS A 532 3.31 21.69 14.16
N GLY A 533 3.43 20.47 14.70
CA GLY A 533 4.46 19.51 14.25
C GLY A 533 4.42 19.22 12.75
N LYS A 534 3.24 19.21 12.11
CA LYS A 534 3.09 19.05 10.65
C LYS A 534 3.58 20.27 9.86
N CYS A 535 3.32 21.49 10.34
CA CYS A 535 3.82 22.72 9.72
C CYS A 535 5.34 22.85 9.90
N VAL A 536 5.85 22.65 11.13
CA VAL A 536 7.29 22.81 11.43
C VAL A 536 8.14 21.88 10.57
N ARG A 537 7.77 20.59 10.44
CA ARG A 537 8.51 19.65 9.61
C ARG A 537 8.44 19.98 8.12
N THR A 538 7.31 20.48 7.62
CA THR A 538 7.18 20.89 6.22
C THR A 538 7.99 22.15 5.93
N VAL A 539 7.88 23.20 6.76
CA VAL A 539 8.63 24.45 6.61
C VAL A 539 10.13 24.20 6.67
N LEU A 540 10.61 23.45 7.67
CA LEU A 540 12.03 23.09 7.76
C LEU A 540 12.49 22.19 6.61
N GLY A 541 11.65 21.25 6.17
CA GLY A 541 11.97 20.41 5.02
C GLY A 541 12.14 21.21 3.74
N LEU A 542 11.20 22.10 3.44
CA LEU A 542 11.27 23.02 2.29
C LEU A 542 12.47 23.96 2.39
N TYR A 543 12.78 24.46 3.58
CA TYR A 543 13.98 25.26 3.84
C TYR A 543 15.27 24.48 3.58
N ALA A 544 15.37 23.26 4.10
CA ALA A 544 16.52 22.38 3.90
C ALA A 544 16.74 22.03 2.42
N LEU A 545 15.68 22.03 1.62
CA LEU A 545 15.71 21.81 0.17
C LEU A 545 15.93 23.11 -0.64
N GLY A 546 15.98 24.28 -0.01
CA GLY A 546 16.11 25.57 -0.69
C GLY A 546 14.85 26.04 -1.42
N ASN A 547 13.69 25.46 -1.12
CA ASN A 547 12.43 25.68 -1.85
C ASN A 547 11.35 26.41 -1.06
N LEU A 548 11.63 26.86 0.17
CA LEU A 548 10.63 27.49 1.05
C LEU A 548 9.92 28.69 0.40
N GLU A 549 10.67 29.54 -0.30
CA GLU A 549 10.14 30.76 -0.94
C GLU A 549 9.06 30.49 -2.00
N ARG A 550 9.04 29.28 -2.58
CA ARG A 550 7.98 28.88 -3.52
C ARG A 550 6.61 28.74 -2.84
N PHE A 551 6.58 28.59 -1.52
CA PHE A 551 5.37 28.35 -0.73
C PHE A 551 4.97 29.55 0.14
N LYS A 552 5.44 30.76 -0.18
CA LYS A 552 5.16 32.00 0.58
C LYS A 552 3.68 32.40 0.62
N GLU A 553 2.86 31.91 -0.31
CA GLU A 553 1.42 32.18 -0.31
C GLU A 553 0.68 31.40 0.79
N VAL A 554 1.26 30.28 1.26
CA VAL A 554 0.66 29.39 2.26
C VAL A 554 1.43 29.32 3.57
N PHE A 555 2.66 29.84 3.62
CA PHE A 555 3.49 29.95 4.83
C PHE A 555 4.09 31.35 4.99
N ASP A 556 4.16 31.82 6.23
CA ASP A 556 4.99 32.96 6.62
C ASP A 556 6.46 32.52 6.63
N THR A 557 7.16 32.71 5.50
CA THR A 557 8.57 32.29 5.35
C THR A 557 9.50 33.15 6.20
N ASP A 558 9.16 34.44 6.35
CA ASP A 558 9.82 35.42 7.19
C ASP A 558 9.93 34.97 8.66
N ASP A 559 8.87 34.35 9.20
CA ASP A 559 8.88 33.81 10.57
C ASP A 559 9.97 32.75 10.77
N LEU A 560 10.18 31.86 9.80
CA LEU A 560 11.28 30.89 9.88
C LEU A 560 12.62 31.61 9.95
N TYR A 561 12.88 32.57 9.06
CA TYR A 561 14.18 33.25 9.03
C TYR A 561 14.45 34.05 10.31
N LYS A 562 13.43 34.72 10.86
CA LYS A 562 13.52 35.48 12.12
C LYS A 562 13.66 34.58 13.34
N ASN A 563 12.97 33.44 13.36
CA ASN A 563 12.89 32.53 14.52
C ASN A 563 13.57 31.18 14.28
N LYS A 564 14.58 31.12 13.40
CA LYS A 564 15.21 29.88 12.90
C LYS A 564 15.66 28.94 14.01
N GLU A 565 16.25 29.50 15.07
CA GLU A 565 16.73 28.72 16.21
C GLU A 565 15.60 27.94 16.89
N TRP A 566 14.39 28.50 17.00
CA TRP A 566 13.24 27.82 17.59
C TRP A 566 12.82 26.61 16.75
N TYR A 567 12.73 26.77 15.43
CA TYR A 567 12.36 25.67 14.53
C TYR A 567 13.35 24.52 14.61
N ILE A 568 14.65 24.81 14.51
CA ILE A 568 15.70 23.78 14.60
C ILE A 568 15.70 23.12 15.98
N ARG A 569 15.53 23.90 17.06
CA ARG A 569 15.41 23.35 18.42
C ARG A 569 14.20 22.43 18.55
N TYR A 570 13.07 22.80 17.98
CA TYR A 570 11.87 21.97 17.95
C TYR A 570 12.14 20.65 17.22
N ALA A 571 12.75 20.69 16.03
CA ALA A 571 13.10 19.48 15.29
C ALA A 571 14.07 18.57 16.06
N VAL A 572 15.11 19.14 16.69
CA VAL A 572 16.07 18.37 17.51
C VAL A 572 15.39 17.76 18.74
N ALA A 573 14.47 18.48 19.38
CA ALA A 573 13.70 17.96 20.51
C ALA A 573 12.77 16.80 20.14
N HIS A 574 12.35 16.72 18.87
CA HIS A 574 11.46 15.68 18.34
C HIS A 574 12.17 14.73 17.36
N LYS A 575 13.50 14.65 17.38
CA LYS A 575 14.32 13.88 16.43
C LYS A 575 14.03 12.37 16.43
N ASP A 576 13.35 11.87 17.45
CA ASP A 576 12.96 10.46 17.52
C ASP A 576 11.80 10.14 16.57
N MET A 577 10.98 11.14 16.23
CA MET A 577 9.95 11.02 15.18
C MET A 577 10.63 10.94 13.79
N PRO A 578 10.24 9.98 12.93
CA PRO A 578 10.91 9.75 11.65
C PRO A 578 11.00 11.00 10.76
N HIS A 579 9.93 11.78 10.66
CA HIS A 579 9.93 12.96 9.80
C HIS A 579 10.91 14.06 10.25
N PHE A 580 11.09 14.28 11.56
CA PHE A 580 12.08 15.24 12.05
C PHE A 580 13.49 14.70 11.92
N ARG A 581 13.68 13.40 12.15
CA ARG A 581 14.95 12.70 11.90
C ARG A 581 15.40 12.89 10.46
N GLU A 582 14.48 12.71 9.52
CA GLU A 582 14.73 12.84 8.09
C GLU A 582 15.12 14.27 7.71
N VAL A 583 14.38 15.27 8.19
CA VAL A 583 14.70 16.70 7.97
C VAL A 583 16.10 17.03 8.51
N LEU A 584 16.41 16.63 9.74
CA LEU A 584 17.72 16.88 10.35
C LEU A 584 18.86 16.15 9.62
N HIS A 585 18.60 14.93 9.13
CA HIS A 585 19.56 14.20 8.30
C HIS A 585 19.86 14.97 7.01
N TYR A 586 18.84 15.43 6.29
CA TYR A 586 19.01 16.24 5.08
C TYR A 586 19.78 17.53 5.36
N MET A 587 19.42 18.27 6.42
CA MET A 587 20.13 19.49 6.79
C MET A 587 21.62 19.24 7.04
N LYS A 588 21.98 18.15 7.73
CA LYS A 588 23.39 17.76 7.95
C LYS A 588 24.08 17.35 6.64
N THR A 589 23.43 16.54 5.82
CA THR A 589 23.98 16.06 4.53
C THR A 589 24.25 17.20 3.56
N TYR A 590 23.43 18.25 3.56
CA TYR A 590 23.61 19.44 2.71
C TYR A 590 24.30 20.61 3.42
N HIS A 591 24.88 20.40 4.62
CA HIS A 591 25.57 21.42 5.42
C HIS A 591 24.72 22.69 5.72
N ILE A 592 23.41 22.53 5.87
CA ILE A 592 22.47 23.60 6.21
C ILE A 592 22.37 23.76 7.73
N ASP A 593 22.83 24.90 8.24
CA ASP A 593 22.79 25.26 9.67
C ASP A 593 23.36 24.18 10.61
N GLU A 594 24.35 23.41 10.14
CA GLU A 594 24.90 22.25 10.84
C GLU A 594 25.43 22.60 12.25
N GLU A 595 26.13 23.73 12.37
CA GLU A 595 26.64 24.22 13.65
C GLU A 595 25.54 24.66 14.62
N LEU A 596 24.40 25.16 14.10
CA LEU A 596 23.24 25.44 14.94
C LEU A 596 22.61 24.13 15.44
N ILE A 597 22.47 23.11 14.59
CA ILE A 597 21.97 21.80 14.99
C ILE A 597 22.85 21.19 16.09
N LYS A 598 24.17 21.19 15.92
CA LYS A 598 25.13 20.68 16.93
C LYS A 598 24.98 21.40 18.27
N ARG A 599 24.85 22.74 18.26
CA ARG A 599 24.62 23.54 19.47
C ARG A 599 23.30 23.17 20.16
N GLN A 600 22.20 23.04 19.42
CA GLN A 600 20.90 22.66 19.99
C GLN A 600 20.93 21.22 20.56
N GLU A 601 21.59 20.28 19.89
CA GLU A 601 21.79 18.91 20.40
C GLU A 601 22.60 18.89 21.70
N ALA A 602 23.67 19.69 21.79
CA ALA A 602 24.45 19.84 23.02
C ALA A 602 23.60 20.42 24.16
N MET A 603 22.83 21.46 23.88
CA MET A 603 21.92 22.09 24.85
C MET A 603 20.87 21.10 25.38
N ILE A 604 20.15 20.39 24.50
CA ILE A 604 19.12 19.43 24.89
C ILE A 604 19.73 18.27 25.70
N ARG A 605 20.93 17.77 25.33
CA ARG A 605 21.65 16.78 26.12
C ARG A 605 22.03 17.29 27.50
N ALA A 606 22.47 18.54 27.62
CA ALA A 606 22.82 19.14 28.91
C ALA A 606 21.59 19.28 29.82
N VAL A 607 20.46 19.75 29.28
CA VAL A 607 19.18 19.85 29.99
C VAL A 607 18.69 18.47 30.44
N GLY A 608 18.72 17.47 29.55
CA GLY A 608 18.33 16.09 29.90
C GLY A 608 19.19 15.49 31.03
N LYS A 609 20.51 15.73 31.01
CA LYS A 609 21.41 15.34 32.11
C LYS A 609 21.10 16.06 33.42
N ALA A 610 20.75 17.35 33.37
CA ALA A 610 20.39 18.12 34.55
C ALA A 610 19.08 17.64 35.18
N ILE A 611 18.05 17.37 34.36
CA ILE A 611 16.76 16.82 34.81
C ILE A 611 16.97 15.45 35.47
N LYS A 612 17.74 14.55 34.83
CA LYS A 612 18.04 13.22 35.40
C LYS A 612 18.79 13.32 36.74
N ARG A 613 19.76 14.23 36.86
CA ARG A 613 20.46 14.47 38.14
C ARG A 613 19.54 15.01 39.23
N GLN A 614 18.52 15.80 38.89
CA GLN A 614 17.51 16.27 39.85
C GLN A 614 16.53 15.16 40.26
N SER A 615 16.08 14.31 39.33
CA SER A 615 15.23 13.15 39.67
C SER A 615 15.97 12.15 40.56
N ASP A 616 17.24 11.87 40.26
CA ASP A 616 18.06 10.93 41.03
C ASP A 616 18.34 11.48 42.45
N LYS A 617 18.54 12.80 42.60
CA LYS A 617 18.67 13.44 43.92
C LYS A 617 17.34 13.51 44.70
N GLY A 618 16.21 13.56 44.01
CA GLY A 618 14.87 13.56 44.61
C GLY A 618 14.42 12.19 45.13
N MET A 619 14.92 11.10 44.54
CA MET A 619 14.68 9.73 45.03
C MET A 619 15.51 9.38 46.28
N VAL A 620 16.71 9.96 46.44
CA VAL A 620 17.57 9.75 47.63
C VAL A 620 17.04 10.49 48.88
N GLY A 621 16.05 11.37 48.73
CA GLY A 621 15.48 12.17 49.82
C GLY A 621 14.18 11.63 50.44
N LYS A 622 13.69 10.44 50.05
CA LYS A 622 12.40 9.88 50.55
C LYS A 622 12.50 8.66 51.46
N ASP A 623 13.70 8.19 51.81
CA ASP A 623 13.91 7.06 52.73
C ASP A 623 14.38 7.46 54.14
N ASN A 624 14.21 8.72 54.56
CA ASN A 624 14.40 9.11 55.96
C ASN A 624 13.22 9.98 56.41
N GLY A 625 12.17 9.32 56.89
CA GLY A 625 10.99 9.92 57.51
C GLY A 625 10.16 8.89 58.25
#